data_AF-A0A2N1V5C2-F1
#
_entry.id   AF-A0A2N1V5C2-F1
#
_cell.length_a   1.000
_cell.length_b   1.000
_cell.length_c   1.000
_cell.angle_alpha   90.00
_cell.angle_beta   90.00
_cell.angle_gamma   90.00
#
_symmetry.space_group_name_H-M   'P 1'
#
loop_
_entity.id
_entity.type
_entity.pdbx_description
1 polymer ?
#
loop_
_entity_poly.entity_id
_entity_poly.type
_entity_poly.pdbx_seq_one_letter_code
_entity_poly.pdbx_strand_id
1 'polypeptide(L)'
;MKNIVKTNKLKNITNQLVIGLINSEEKSFTYLYKNYSETLYGVALSITHNVEIAEDVLQETFVKVFKNIKEYNPNKGTLFT
;
A
#
# COMPACT_ATOMS: atom_id res chain seq x y z
N MET A 1 23.95 12.92 14.11
CA MET A 1 22.83 13.75 13.57
C MET A 1 22.21 13.24 12.25
N LYS A 2 22.91 12.49 11.37
CA LYS A 2 22.36 12.05 10.06
C LYS A 2 21.15 11.09 10.13
N ASN A 3 20.98 10.33 11.22
CA ASN A 3 19.89 9.35 11.32
C ASN A 3 18.52 9.97 11.67
N ILE A 4 18.48 11.02 12.49
CA ILE A 4 17.22 11.65 12.94
C ILE A 4 16.49 12.33 11.77
N VAL A 5 17.24 12.99 10.87
CA VAL A 5 16.69 13.67 9.70
C VAL A 5 16.09 12.67 8.69
N LYS A 6 16.73 11.50 8.53
CA LYS A 6 16.28 10.45 7.59
C LYS A 6 14.96 9.82 8.05
N THR A 7 14.81 9.56 9.34
CA THR A 7 13.58 9.01 9.93
C THR A 7 12.39 9.98 9.80
N ASN A 8 12.61 11.28 10.04
CA ASN A 8 11.55 12.28 9.88
C ASN A 8 11.10 12.44 8.42
N LYS A 9 12.03 12.35 7.46
CA LYS A 9 11.70 12.42 6.03
C LYS A 9 10.84 11.23 5.58
N LEU A 10 11.18 10.01 6.01
CA LEU A 10 10.41 8.80 5.71
C LEU A 10 8.99 8.89 6.28
N LYS A 11 8.85 9.28 7.56
CA LYS A 11 7.55 9.45 8.21
C LYS A 11 6.67 10.48 7.48
N ASN A 12 7.27 11.56 6.97
CA ASN A 12 6.55 12.58 6.21
C ASN A 12 6.04 12.05 4.86
N ILE A 13 6.85 11.27 4.14
CA ILE A 13 6.46 10.63 2.87
C ILE A 13 5.30 9.64 3.10
N THR A 14 5.39 8.79 4.13
CA THR A 14 4.32 7.85 4.49
C THR A 14 3.02 8.59 4.80
N ASN A 15 3.09 9.67 5.58
CA ASN A 15 1.92 10.47 5.90
C ASN A 15 1.30 11.10 4.65
N GLN A 16 2.12 11.64 3.75
CA GLN A 16 1.64 12.22 2.49
C GLN A 16 0.95 11.18 1.59
N LEU A 17 1.53 9.97 1.49
CA LEU A 17 0.90 8.89 0.74
C LEU A 17 -0.47 8.54 1.33
N VAL A 18 -0.55 8.32 2.64
CA VAL A 18 -1.79 7.99 3.35
C VAL A 18 -2.84 9.08 3.14
N ILE A 19 -2.48 10.36 3.31
CA ILE A 19 -3.38 11.49 3.08
C ILE A 19 -3.90 11.47 1.64
N GLY A 20 -3.01 11.30 0.66
CA GLY A 20 -3.42 11.25 -0.74
C GLY A 20 -4.32 10.05 -1.05
N LEU A 21 -4.08 8.88 -0.46
CA LEU A 21 -4.96 7.72 -0.62
C LEU A 21 -6.34 7.97 0.01
N ILE A 22 -6.40 8.56 1.21
CA ILE A 22 -7.68 8.96 1.87
C ILE A 22 -8.47 9.94 1.01
N ASN A 23 -7.77 10.87 0.35
CA ASN A 23 -8.35 11.85 -0.57
C ASN A 23 -8.66 11.27 -1.97
N SER A 24 -8.47 9.97 -2.18
CA SER A 24 -8.66 9.31 -3.48
C SER A 24 -7.80 9.91 -4.62
N GLU A 25 -6.61 10.42 -4.29
CA GLU A 25 -5.68 10.98 -5.27
C GLU A 25 -5.08 9.86 -6.15
N GLU A 26 -5.33 9.94 -7.45
CA GLU A 26 -4.86 8.95 -8.43
C GLU A 26 -3.36 8.69 -8.33
N LYS A 27 -2.55 9.75 -8.24
CA LYS A 27 -1.08 9.63 -8.10
C LYS A 27 -0.65 8.79 -6.89
N SER A 28 -1.42 8.84 -5.80
CA SER A 28 -1.13 8.08 -4.58
C SER A 28 -1.49 6.62 -4.74
N PHE A 29 -2.62 6.32 -5.39
CA PHE A 29 -2.97 4.96 -5.78
C PHE A 29 -2.00 4.36 -6.78
N THR A 30 -1.61 5.11 -7.80
CA THR A 30 -0.60 4.71 -8.79
C THR A 30 0.75 4.44 -8.13
N TYR A 31 1.17 5.30 -7.19
CA TYR A 31 2.37 5.06 -6.41
C TYR A 31 2.27 3.77 -5.59
N LEU A 32 1.17 3.57 -4.86
CA LEU A 32 0.95 2.35 -4.08
C LEU A 32 0.96 1.10 -4.98
N TYR A 33 0.24 1.13 -6.10
CA TYR A 33 0.21 0.01 -7.03
C TYR A 33 1.60 -0.31 -7.57
N LYS A 34 2.30 0.69 -8.11
CA LYS A 34 3.63 0.52 -8.73
C LYS A 34 4.66 -0.07 -7.78
N ASN A 35 4.62 0.26 -6.49
CA ASN A 35 5.64 -0.16 -5.53
C ASN A 35 5.31 -1.48 -4.82
N TYR A 36 4.04 -1.92 -4.81
CA TYR A 36 3.60 -3.06 -3.99
C TYR A 36 2.92 -4.18 -4.79
N SER A 37 2.48 -3.94 -6.03
CA SER A 37 1.74 -4.94 -6.80
C SER A 37 2.55 -6.19 -7.10
N GLU A 38 3.82 -6.06 -7.47
CA GLU A 38 4.70 -7.19 -7.80
C GLU A 38 4.90 -8.11 -6.58
N THR A 39 5.24 -7.54 -5.42
CA THR A 39 5.44 -8.30 -4.19
C THR A 39 4.15 -8.99 -3.74
N LEU A 40 3.03 -8.28 -3.75
CA LEU A 40 1.72 -8.84 -3.37
C LEU A 40 1.28 -9.93 -4.32
N TYR A 41 1.52 -9.76 -5.63
CA TYR A 41 1.25 -10.78 -6.63
C TYR A 41 2.09 -12.03 -6.39
N GLY A 42 3.40 -11.88 -6.13
CA GLY A 42 4.28 -13.01 -5.82
C GLY A 42 3.83 -13.80 -4.59
N VAL A 43 3.39 -13.10 -3.53
CA VAL A 43 2.80 -13.72 -2.34
C VAL A 43 1.51 -14.45 -2.70
N ALA A 44 0.56 -13.79 -3.39
CA ALA A 44 -0.69 -14.40 -3.79
C ALA A 44 -0.45 -15.67 -4.63
N LEU A 45 0.42 -15.59 -5.64
CA LEU A 45 0.77 -16.71 -6.50
C LEU A 45 1.41 -17.87 -5.73
N SER A 46 2.28 -17.59 -4.76
CA SER A 46 2.88 -18.63 -3.91
C SER A 46 1.89 -19.37 -3.03
N ILE A 47 0.72 -18.76 -2.76
CA ILE A 47 -0.34 -19.36 -1.94
C ILE A 47 -1.34 -20.10 -2.84
N THR A 48 -1.82 -19.43 -3.90
CA THR A 48 -2.88 -19.94 -4.77
C THR A 48 -2.37 -20.98 -5.76
N HIS A 49 -1.09 -20.92 -6.13
CA HIS A 49 -0.47 -21.71 -7.20
C HIS A 49 -1.24 -21.62 -8.53
N ASN A 50 -1.99 -20.53 -8.73
CA ASN A 50 -2.83 -20.30 -9.90
C ASN A 50 -2.76 -18.80 -10.25
N VAL A 51 -2.42 -18.52 -11.51
CA VAL A 51 -2.22 -17.17 -12.04
C VAL A 51 -3.51 -16.35 -11.99
N GLU A 52 -4.61 -16.88 -12.52
CA GLU A 52 -5.90 -16.18 -12.57
C GLU A 52 -6.38 -15.83 -11.16
N ILE A 53 -6.32 -16.78 -10.22
CA ILE A 53 -6.72 -16.54 -8.83
C ILE A 53 -5.78 -15.53 -8.16
N ALA A 54 -4.48 -15.56 -8.44
CA ALA A 54 -3.53 -14.60 -7.88
C ALA A 54 -3.77 -13.18 -8.40
N GLU A 55 -4.10 -13.03 -9.69
CA GLU A 55 -4.48 -11.75 -10.29
C GLU A 55 -5.78 -11.21 -9.69
N ASP A 56 -6.80 -12.06 -9.51
CA ASP A 56 -8.06 -11.67 -8.87
C ASP A 56 -7.84 -11.23 -7.42
N VAL A 57 -7.06 -11.98 -6.64
CA VAL A 57 -6.70 -11.62 -5.26
C VAL A 57 -5.98 -10.27 -5.20
N LEU A 58 -5.04 -10.02 -6.13
CA LEU A 58 -4.34 -8.75 -6.22
C LEU A 58 -5.31 -7.60 -6.50
N GLN A 59 -6.16 -7.74 -7.52
CA GLN A 59 -7.14 -6.73 -7.90
C GLN A 59 -8.11 -6.45 -6.75
N GLU A 60 -8.68 -7.49 -6.14
CA GLU A 60 -9.57 -7.35 -4.99
C GLU A 60 -8.89 -6.64 -3.81
N THR A 61 -7.60 -6.91 -3.58
CA THR A 61 -6.85 -6.29 -2.50
C THR A 61 -6.76 -4.78 -2.71
N PHE A 62 -6.40 -4.32 -3.90
CA PHE A 62 -6.35 -2.88 -4.20
C PHE A 62 -7.74 -2.23 -4.20
N VAL A 63 -8.78 -2.93 -4.65
CA VAL A 63 -10.17 -2.45 -4.53
C VAL A 63 -10.57 -2.30 -3.06
N LYS A 64 -10.22 -3.25 -2.20
CA LYS A 64 -10.49 -3.18 -0.75
C LYS A 64 -9.72 -2.04 -0.10
N VAL A 65 -8.46 -1.79 -0.48
CA VAL A 65 -7.72 -0.61 -0.02
C VAL A 65 -8.44 0.66 -0.44
N PHE A 66 -8.81 0.80 -1.72
CA PHE A 66 -9.53 1.99 -2.22
C PHE A 66 -10.83 2.26 -1.45
N LYS A 67 -11.62 1.21 -1.19
CA LYS A 67 -12.91 1.33 -0.48
C LYS A 67 -12.74 1.67 1.00
N ASN A 68 -11.74 1.11 1.67
CA ASN A 68 -11.62 1.15 3.13
C ASN A 68 -10.52 2.09 3.65
N ILE A 69 -9.73 2.73 2.79
CA ILE A 69 -8.59 3.57 3.22
C ILE A 69 -9.00 4.71 4.18
N LYS A 70 -10.24 5.20 4.09
CA LYS A 70 -10.76 6.23 5.00
C LYS A 70 -10.81 5.78 6.46
N GLU A 71 -10.87 4.48 6.71
CA GLU A 71 -10.85 3.87 8.04
C GLU A 71 -9.43 3.58 8.54
N TYR A 72 -8.40 3.94 7.75
CA TYR A 72 -7.02 3.73 8.13
C TYR A 72 -6.69 4.43 9.45
N ASN A 73 -6.21 3.64 10.41
CA ASN A 73 -5.74 4.13 11.70
C ASN A 73 -4.26 3.76 11.87
N PRO A 74 -3.33 4.75 11.85
CA PRO A 74 -1.90 4.49 11.95
C PRO A 74 -1.47 3.86 13.29
N ASN A 75 -2.32 3.91 14.32
CA ASN A 75 -2.05 3.27 15.61
C ASN A 75 -2.40 1.77 15.64
N LYS A 76 -3.15 1.27 14.62
CA LYS A 76 -3.53 -0.14 14.52
C LYS A 76 -2.60 -0.95 13.61
N GLY A 77 -1.77 -0.29 12.81
CA GLY A 77 -0.82 -0.93 11.92
C GLY A 77 -0.19 0.07 10.95
N THR A 78 1.01 -0.24 10.48
CA THR A 78 1.73 0.56 9.48
C THR A 78 1.49 0.03 8.08
N LEU A 79 1.31 0.93 7.11
CA LEU A 79 1.12 0.58 5.70
C LEU A 79 2.35 -0.13 5.08
N PHE A 80 3.53 0.03 5.68
CA PHE A 80 4.79 -0.54 5.23
C PHE A 80 5.36 -1.41 6.34
N THR A 81 5.17 -2.72 6.24
CA THR A 81 5.82 -3.73 7.09
C THR A 81 6.22 -4.87 6.20
#